data_AF-A0A957ZRV2-F1
#
_entry.id   AF-A0A957ZRV2-F1
#
_cell.length_a   1.000
_cell.length_b   1.000
_cell.length_c   1.000
_cell.angle_alpha   90.00
_cell.angle_beta   90.00
_cell.angle_gamma   90.00
#
_symmetry.space_group_name_H-M   'P 1'
#
loop_
_entity.id
_entity.type
_entity.pdbx_description
1 polymer ?
#
loop_
_entity_poly.entity_id
_entity_poly.type
_entity_poly.pdbx_seq_one_letter_code
_entity_poly.pdbx_strand_id
1 'polypeptide(L)'
;MLLKAKEKKVVVEVLNARIDIPWVPEEIEGQVIEHAINLVEKALEDVLPQPFINLMRDGSSGIDPEKARVFGERVIAAINQKVNLPYFNEEQEAAFLRMMVDPVVEAMIDGQTIKDVLAKAKANVGERLEASDPS
;
A
#
# COMPACT_ATOMS: atom_id res chain seq x y z
N MET A 1 -1.81 10.10 -10.82
CA MET A 1 -0.97 9.69 -9.68
C MET A 1 -1.82 9.67 -8.44
N LEU A 2 -2.22 8.46 -8.06
CA LEU A 2 -2.94 8.12 -6.85
C LEU A 2 -2.15 8.50 -5.60
N LEU A 3 -0.82 8.39 -5.63
CA LEU A 3 0.06 8.81 -4.53
C LEU A 3 0.91 10.01 -4.95
N LYS A 4 1.02 11.03 -4.09
CA LYS A 4 1.98 12.12 -4.30
C LYS A 4 3.40 11.59 -4.07
N ALA A 5 4.40 12.23 -4.66
CA ALA A 5 5.81 11.79 -4.54
C ALA A 5 6.29 11.55 -3.10
N LYS A 6 5.87 12.41 -2.15
CA LYS A 6 6.21 12.23 -0.72
C LYS A 6 5.50 11.02 -0.10
N GLU A 7 4.25 10.77 -0.47
CA GLU A 7 3.46 9.63 0.01
C GLU A 7 4.03 8.32 -0.53
N LYS A 8 4.36 8.29 -1.83
CA LYS A 8 5.01 7.16 -2.48
C LYS A 8 6.34 6.81 -1.81
N LYS A 9 7.16 7.81 -1.45
CA LYS A 9 8.42 7.57 -0.72
C LYS A 9 8.18 6.87 0.62
N VAL A 10 7.14 7.25 1.36
CA VAL A 10 6.77 6.58 2.62
C VAL A 10 6.33 5.15 2.37
N VAL A 11 5.53 4.90 1.33
CA VAL A 11 5.10 3.54 0.95
C VAL A 11 6.29 2.66 0.60
N VAL A 12 7.25 3.15 -0.19
CA VAL A 12 8.51 2.43 -0.50
C VAL A 12 9.26 2.08 0.78
N GLU A 13 9.45 3.04 1.69
CA GLU A 13 10.15 2.83 2.97
C GLU A 13 9.45 1.76 3.83
N VAL A 14 8.12 1.82 3.92
CA VAL A 14 7.32 0.85 4.70
C VAL A 14 7.36 -0.55 4.09
N LEU A 15 7.29 -0.67 2.76
CA LEU A 15 7.32 -1.96 2.07
C LEU A 15 8.70 -2.59 2.09
N ASN A 16 9.76 -1.83 1.84
CA ASN A 16 11.14 -2.32 1.93
C ASN A 16 11.46 -2.86 3.34
N ALA A 17 10.90 -2.28 4.40
CA ALA A 17 11.10 -2.76 5.76
C ALA A 17 10.29 -4.03 6.11
N ARG A 18 9.38 -4.47 5.24
CA ARG A 18 8.44 -5.57 5.50
C ARG A 18 8.55 -6.73 4.53
N ILE A 19 9.14 -6.49 3.36
CA ILE A 19 9.26 -7.44 2.28
C ILE A 19 10.74 -7.67 2.06
N ASP A 20 11.10 -8.94 2.13
CA ASP A 20 12.39 -9.47 1.71
C ASP A 20 12.13 -10.37 0.50
N ILE A 21 12.87 -10.15 -0.59
CA ILE A 21 12.79 -10.95 -1.82
C ILE A 21 14.04 -11.84 -1.91
N PRO A 22 13.99 -13.12 -1.47
CA PRO A 22 15.20 -13.92 -1.21
C PRO A 22 16.16 -14.13 -2.39
N TRP A 23 15.69 -13.92 -3.62
CA TRP A 23 16.43 -14.17 -4.86
C TRP A 23 16.92 -12.88 -5.53
N VAL A 24 16.57 -11.72 -4.97
CA VAL A 24 16.93 -10.40 -5.50
C VAL A 24 18.02 -9.82 -4.60
N PRO A 25 19.19 -9.44 -5.14
CA PRO A 25 20.21 -8.75 -4.36
C PRO A 25 19.67 -7.46 -3.72
N GLU A 26 20.04 -7.21 -2.47
CA GLU A 26 19.63 -6.03 -1.69
C GLU A 26 19.85 -4.71 -2.45
N GLU A 27 20.95 -4.62 -3.22
CA GLU A 27 21.31 -3.46 -4.04
C GLU A 27 20.27 -3.09 -5.11
N ILE A 28 19.49 -4.06 -5.58
CA ILE A 28 18.47 -3.87 -6.61
C ILE A 28 17.04 -4.10 -6.10
N GLU A 29 16.88 -4.66 -4.90
CA GLU A 29 15.58 -4.94 -4.28
C GLU A 29 14.68 -3.70 -4.20
N GLY A 30 15.25 -2.56 -3.78
CA GLY A 30 14.51 -1.30 -3.76
C GLY A 30 13.97 -0.87 -5.13
N GLN A 31 14.69 -1.17 -6.21
CA GLN A 31 14.24 -0.87 -7.58
C GLN A 31 13.11 -1.81 -8.02
N VAL A 32 13.18 -3.08 -7.62
CA VAL A 32 12.12 -4.08 -7.87
C VAL A 32 10.85 -3.72 -7.11
N ILE A 33 10.96 -3.32 -5.85
CA ILE A 33 9.82 -2.87 -5.04
C ILE A 33 9.22 -1.60 -5.62
N GLU A 34 10.03 -0.61 -6.01
CA GLU A 34 9.50 0.59 -6.67
C GLU A 34 8.77 0.26 -7.98
N HIS A 35 9.29 -0.67 -8.77
CA HIS A 35 8.61 -1.14 -9.98
C HIS A 35 7.24 -1.77 -9.65
N ALA A 36 7.18 -2.65 -8.65
CA ALA A 36 5.94 -3.27 -8.18
C ALA A 36 4.92 -2.22 -7.72
N ILE A 37 5.35 -1.22 -6.95
CA ILE A 37 4.51 -0.10 -6.49
C ILE A 37 3.89 0.63 -7.69
N ASN A 38 4.69 0.94 -8.72
CA ASN A 38 4.20 1.64 -9.92
C ASN A 38 3.14 0.82 -10.67
N LEU A 39 3.33 -0.50 -10.80
CA LEU A 39 2.37 -1.39 -11.45
C LEU A 39 1.04 -1.41 -10.70
N VAL A 40 1.09 -1.55 -9.37
CA VAL A 40 -0.10 -1.57 -8.53
C VAL A 40 -0.78 -0.21 -8.47
N GLU A 41 -0.03 0.89 -8.40
CA GLU A 41 -0.57 2.25 -8.43
C GLU A 41 -1.38 2.47 -9.72
N LYS A 42 -0.83 2.09 -10.87
CA LYS A 42 -1.52 2.20 -12.15
C LYS A 42 -2.78 1.33 -12.19
N ALA A 43 -2.70 0.10 -11.68
CA ALA A 43 -3.86 -0.78 -11.61
C ALA A 43 -4.96 -0.23 -10.69
N LEU A 44 -4.59 0.40 -9.57
CA LEU A 44 -5.53 1.09 -8.67
C LEU A 44 -6.22 2.26 -9.38
N GLU A 45 -5.48 3.08 -10.12
CA GLU A 45 -6.05 4.18 -10.92
C GLU A 45 -7.05 3.67 -11.97
N ASP A 46 -6.77 2.52 -12.58
CA ASP A 46 -7.65 1.90 -13.58
C ASP A 46 -8.89 1.24 -12.97
N VAL A 47 -8.86 0.89 -11.68
CA VAL A 47 -9.96 0.20 -10.97
C VAL A 47 -10.83 1.18 -10.18
N LEU A 48 -10.23 2.21 -9.59
CA LEU A 48 -10.91 3.13 -8.69
C LEU A 48 -11.52 4.32 -9.44
N PRO A 49 -12.84 4.55 -9.32
CA PRO A 49 -13.44 5.78 -9.81
C PRO A 49 -12.90 7.01 -9.07
N GLN A 50 -12.82 8.15 -9.76
CA GLN A 50 -12.33 9.41 -9.18
C GLN A 50 -12.99 9.83 -7.85
N PRO A 51 -14.31 9.63 -7.62
CA PRO A 51 -14.92 9.91 -6.32
C PRO A 51 -14.29 9.15 -5.16
N PHE A 52 -13.89 7.88 -5.35
CA PHE A 52 -13.22 7.10 -4.31
C PHE A 52 -11.81 7.61 -4.04
N ILE A 53 -11.10 8.03 -5.09
CA ILE A 53 -9.78 8.66 -4.96
C ILE A 53 -9.90 9.95 -4.12
N ASN A 54 -10.99 10.71 -4.30
CA ASN A 54 -11.23 11.93 -3.53
C ASN A 54 -11.47 11.65 -2.04
N LEU A 55 -12.15 10.53 -1.69
CA LEU A 55 -12.36 10.14 -0.29
C LEU A 55 -11.03 9.94 0.45
N MET A 56 -9.98 9.44 -0.24
CA MET A 56 -8.65 9.30 0.37
C MET A 56 -7.99 10.62 0.79
N ARG A 57 -8.52 11.74 0.31
CA ARG A 57 -7.97 13.09 0.51
C ARG A 57 -8.78 13.92 1.48
N ASP A 58 -10.01 13.51 1.74
CA ASP A 58 -10.98 14.27 2.52
C ASP A 58 -11.59 13.39 3.61
N GLY A 59 -11.14 13.61 4.84
CA GLY A 59 -11.64 12.89 6.01
C GLY A 59 -12.94 13.45 6.57
N SER A 60 -13.54 14.49 5.96
CA SER A 60 -14.80 15.09 6.43
C SER A 60 -16.04 14.25 6.12
N SER A 61 -15.91 13.31 5.18
CA SER A 61 -16.91 12.31 4.86
C SER A 61 -16.21 11.06 4.35
N GLY A 62 -16.59 9.90 4.87
CA GLY A 62 -16.01 8.64 4.40
C GLY A 62 -16.98 7.47 4.37
N ILE A 63 -16.40 6.30 4.13
CA ILE A 63 -17.10 5.02 4.21
C ILE A 63 -16.95 4.43 5.62
N ASP A 64 -17.99 3.69 6.03
CA ASP A 64 -17.95 2.92 7.27
C ASP A 64 -16.83 1.85 7.22
N PRO A 65 -16.13 1.57 8.35
CA PRO A 65 -15.03 0.62 8.37
C PRO A 65 -15.36 -0.78 7.83
N GLU A 66 -16.56 -1.31 8.09
CA GLU A 66 -16.93 -2.64 7.61
C GLU A 66 -17.17 -2.63 6.09
N LYS A 67 -17.77 -1.54 5.58
CA LYS A 67 -17.90 -1.34 4.13
C LYS A 67 -16.56 -1.16 3.46
N ALA A 68 -15.63 -0.44 4.10
CA ALA A 68 -14.26 -0.27 3.64
C ALA A 68 -13.55 -1.61 3.53
N ARG A 69 -13.64 -2.46 4.56
CA ARG A 69 -13.06 -3.81 4.55
C ARG A 69 -13.58 -4.65 3.37
N VAL A 70 -14.90 -4.72 3.19
CA VAL A 70 -15.50 -5.46 2.07
C VAL A 70 -15.11 -4.87 0.71
N PHE A 71 -15.02 -3.54 0.63
CA PHE A 71 -14.56 -2.86 -0.58
C PHE A 71 -13.11 -3.18 -0.90
N GLY A 72 -12.23 -3.16 0.10
CA GLY A 72 -10.81 -3.49 -0.06
C GLY A 72 -10.57 -4.89 -0.58
N GLU A 73 -11.26 -5.90 -0.05
CA GLU A 73 -11.16 -7.27 -0.57
C GLU A 73 -11.57 -7.37 -2.05
N ARG A 74 -12.57 -6.59 -2.48
CA ARG A 74 -12.98 -6.54 -3.89
C ARG A 74 -11.96 -5.83 -4.77
N VAL A 75 -11.36 -4.75 -4.27
CA VAL A 75 -10.29 -4.01 -4.98
C VAL A 75 -9.06 -4.89 -5.14
N ILE A 76 -8.64 -5.59 -4.08
CA ILE A 76 -7.52 -6.56 -4.12
C ILE A 76 -7.82 -7.64 -5.18
N ALA A 77 -9.00 -8.25 -5.15
CA ALA A 77 -9.38 -9.27 -6.13
C ALA A 77 -9.37 -8.74 -7.57
N ALA A 78 -9.81 -7.50 -7.79
CA ALA A 78 -9.78 -6.86 -9.11
C ALA A 78 -8.36 -6.54 -9.59
N ILE A 79 -7.47 -6.10 -8.70
CA ILE A 79 -6.08 -5.79 -9.03
C ILE A 79 -5.28 -7.07 -9.29
N ASN A 80 -5.50 -8.12 -8.50
CA ASN A 80 -4.83 -9.42 -8.66
C ASN A 80 -5.11 -10.08 -10.02
N GLN A 81 -6.16 -9.67 -10.73
CA GLN A 81 -6.43 -10.10 -12.10
C GLN A 81 -5.70 -9.28 -13.17
N LYS A 82 -5.18 -8.10 -12.81
CA LYS A 82 -4.56 -7.13 -13.72
C LYS A 82 -3.05 -7.02 -13.55
N VAL A 83 -2.57 -7.23 -12.34
CA VAL A 83 -1.15 -7.17 -11.97
C VAL A 83 -0.61 -8.59 -11.94
N ASN A 84 0.62 -8.75 -12.41
CA ASN A 84 1.39 -9.97 -12.30
C ASN A 84 2.82 -9.55 -11.94
N LEU A 85 3.31 -10.02 -10.80
CA LEU A 85 4.65 -9.71 -10.29
C LEU A 85 5.52 -10.97 -10.37
N PRO A 86 6.21 -11.23 -11.49
CA PRO A 86 6.87 -12.53 -11.74
C PRO A 86 8.03 -12.86 -10.80
N TYR A 87 8.47 -11.89 -10.00
CA TYR A 87 9.50 -12.03 -8.96
C TYR A 87 8.93 -12.32 -7.57
N PHE A 88 7.60 -12.35 -7.44
CA PHE A 88 6.89 -12.82 -6.25
C PHE A 88 6.23 -14.17 -6.54
N ASN A 89 6.13 -15.01 -5.51
CA ASN A 89 5.17 -16.10 -5.53
C ASN A 89 3.74 -15.56 -5.24
N GLU A 90 2.71 -16.39 -5.42
CA GLU A 90 1.31 -15.96 -5.26
C GLU A 90 1.01 -15.41 -3.86
N GLU A 91 1.61 -15.97 -2.81
CA GLU A 91 1.42 -15.53 -1.43
C GLU A 91 2.06 -14.15 -1.20
N GLN A 92 3.28 -13.95 -1.69
CA GLN A 92 3.99 -12.68 -1.65
C GLN A 92 3.27 -11.60 -2.46
N GLU A 93 2.76 -11.94 -3.64
CA GLU A 93 1.99 -11.01 -4.46
C GLU A 93 0.69 -10.61 -3.75
N ALA A 94 -0.07 -11.57 -3.21
CA ALA A 94 -1.28 -11.26 -2.46
C ALA A 94 -0.99 -10.38 -1.22
N ALA A 95 0.09 -10.65 -0.50
CA ALA A 95 0.52 -9.84 0.63
C ALA A 95 0.95 -8.42 0.19
N PHE A 96 1.68 -8.32 -0.92
CA PHE A 96 2.08 -7.04 -1.51
C PHE A 96 0.86 -6.19 -1.90
N LEU A 97 -0.11 -6.81 -2.60
CA LEU A 97 -1.35 -6.14 -2.99
C LEU A 97 -2.13 -5.65 -1.77
N ARG A 98 -2.27 -6.48 -0.72
CA ARG A 98 -2.89 -6.06 0.55
C ARG A 98 -2.19 -4.84 1.15
N MET A 99 -0.86 -4.87 1.25
CA MET A 99 -0.10 -3.75 1.81
C MET A 99 -0.23 -2.45 0.99
N MET A 100 -0.50 -2.55 -0.31
CA MET A 100 -0.78 -1.39 -1.16
C MET A 100 -2.23 -0.91 -1.10
N VAL A 101 -3.20 -1.83 -1.04
CA VAL A 101 -4.63 -1.51 -1.10
C VAL A 101 -5.18 -1.10 0.27
N ASP A 102 -4.75 -1.76 1.34
CA ASP A 102 -5.30 -1.52 2.68
C ASP A 102 -5.13 -0.06 3.11
N PRO A 103 -3.95 0.60 2.95
CA PRO A 103 -3.80 2.01 3.30
C PRO A 103 -4.67 2.94 2.44
N VAL A 104 -4.87 2.57 1.17
CA VAL A 104 -5.71 3.33 0.24
C VAL A 104 -7.17 3.29 0.68
N VAL A 105 -7.65 2.12 1.10
CA VAL A 105 -9.02 1.90 1.55
C VAL A 105 -9.24 2.46 2.95
N GLU A 106 -8.29 2.29 3.86
CA GLU A 106 -8.32 2.88 5.21
C GLU A 106 -8.42 4.41 5.12
N ALA A 107 -7.71 5.03 4.17
CA ALA A 107 -7.78 6.46 3.94
C ALA A 107 -9.16 6.96 3.48
N MET A 108 -10.04 6.07 3.00
CA MET A 108 -11.41 6.42 2.62
C MET A 108 -12.39 6.34 3.81
N ILE A 109 -11.96 5.80 4.94
CA ILE A 109 -12.78 5.69 6.15
C ILE A 109 -13.03 7.08 6.72
N ASP A 110 -14.25 7.29 7.24
CA ASP A 110 -14.64 8.55 7.86
C ASP A 110 -13.63 8.99 8.94
N GLY A 111 -13.23 10.26 8.89
CA GLY A 111 -12.22 10.83 9.79
C GLY A 111 -10.76 10.46 9.49
N GLN A 112 -10.49 9.76 8.38
CA GLN A 112 -9.13 9.42 7.95
C GLN A 112 -8.72 10.15 6.66
N THR A 113 -7.41 10.28 6.46
CA THR A 113 -6.83 10.66 5.16
C THR A 113 -5.62 9.78 4.87
N ILE A 114 -5.17 9.73 3.62
CA ILE A 114 -3.95 8.99 3.26
C ILE A 114 -2.74 9.44 4.09
N LYS A 115 -2.70 10.73 4.45
CA LYS A 115 -1.58 11.30 5.20
C LYS A 115 -1.55 10.73 6.61
N ASP A 116 -2.71 10.60 7.23
CA ASP A 116 -2.85 10.07 8.59
C ASP A 116 -2.50 8.58 8.62
N VAL A 117 -2.99 7.82 7.64
CA VAL A 117 -2.69 6.39 7.50
C VAL A 117 -1.20 6.15 7.28
N LEU A 118 -0.57 6.89 6.36
CA LEU A 118 0.86 6.75 6.09
C LEU A 118 1.74 7.21 7.27
N ALA A 119 1.30 8.21 8.03
CA ALA A 119 2.01 8.63 9.24
C ALA A 119 2.00 7.52 10.30
N LYS A 120 0.86 6.86 10.53
CA LYS A 120 0.75 5.69 11.42
C LYS A 120 1.64 4.54 10.93
N ALA A 121 1.57 4.22 9.64
CA ALA A 121 2.36 3.14 9.05
C ALA A 121 3.86 3.34 9.22
N LYS A 122 4.34 4.58 9.01
CA LYS A 122 5.75 4.94 9.20
C LYS A 122 6.18 4.87 10.68
N ALA A 123 5.35 5.34 11.61
CA ALA A 123 5.63 5.23 13.04
C ALA A 123 5.80 3.77 13.48
N ASN A 124 4.91 2.88 13.04
CA ASN A 124 4.98 1.45 13.35
C ASN A 124 6.24 0.76 12.80
N VAL A 125 6.80 1.25 11.68
CA VAL A 125 8.08 0.75 11.17
C VAL A 125 9.24 1.22 12.04
N GLY A 126 9.25 2.49 12.45
CA GLY A 126 10.25 3.04 13.37
C GLY A 126 10.32 2.27 14.69
N GLU A 127 9.17 2.03 15.33
CA GLU A 127 9.08 1.29 16.59
C GLU A 127 9.60 -0.15 16.46
N ARG A 128 9.36 -0.82 15.32
CA ARG A 128 9.85 -2.19 15.08
C ARG A 128 11.36 -2.26 14.90
N LEU A 129 11.96 -1.27 14.23
CA LEU A 129 13.40 -1.21 14.05
C LEU A 129 14.10 -0.95 15.40
N GLU A 130 13.57 -0.04 16.22
CA GLU A 130 14.10 0.23 17.56
C GLU A 130 13.96 -0.97 18.51
N ALA A 131 12.90 -1.77 18.38
CA ALA A 131 12.71 -2.98 19.19
C ALA A 131 13.58 -4.18 18.75
N SER A 132 14.17 -4.13 17.55
CA SER A 132 14.95 -5.24 16.98
C SER A 132 16.46 -5.10 17.19
N ASP A 133 16.92 -4.00 17.79
CA ASP A 133 18.33 -3.72 18.10
C ASP A 133 18.56 -3.79 19.62
N PRO A 134 18.74 -4.99 20.21
CA PRO A 134 19.06 -5.11 21.62
C PRO A 134 20.50 -4.62 21.82
N SER A 135 20.64 -3.50 22.52
CA SER A 135 21.93 -2.98 23.01
C SER A 135 22.73 -4.01 23.80
#